data_AF-A0A967LKY4-F1
#
_entry.id   AF-A0A967LKY4-F1
#
_cell.length_a   1.000
_cell.length_b   1.000
_cell.length_c   1.000
_cell.angle_alpha   90.00
_cell.angle_beta   90.00
_cell.angle_gamma   90.00
#
_symmetry.space_group_name_H-M   'P 1'
#
loop_
_entity.id
_entity.type
_entity.pdbx_description
1 polymer ?
#
loop_
_entity_poly.entity_id
_entity_poly.type
_entity_poly.pdbx_seq_one_letter_code
_entity_poly.pdbx_strand_id
1 'polypeptide(L)'
;LVLVAHAIHIELLLTAVAAGFVIENFSEAGDRLIDAIEANSLVVFAIFFALAGAALDLQTVVAFWPVALVVVLARAALTWAGTRVGARYADSPPEVTRLAWMGLISQAGVTLGLSLLVAAEFPAWGDQFVAVTTAVIIVHLLVGPVLLKVALARAGEDGDSPSAAKRVSPADLAAERSRA
;
A
#
# COMPACT_ATOMS: atom_id res chain seq x y z
N LEU A 1 17.15 2.01 -16.15
CA LEU A 1 15.67 2.11 -16.14
C LEU A 1 15.20 3.39 -15.43
N VAL A 2 15.52 3.59 -14.15
CA VAL A 2 15.19 4.82 -13.39
C VAL A 2 15.71 6.12 -14.05
N LEU A 3 16.98 6.14 -14.47
CA LEU A 3 17.56 7.31 -15.18
C LEU A 3 16.88 7.59 -16.53
N VAL A 4 16.45 6.55 -17.23
CA VAL A 4 15.75 6.67 -18.51
C VAL A 4 14.32 7.17 -18.28
N ALA A 5 13.62 6.63 -17.28
CA ALA A 5 12.28 7.05 -16.87
C ALA A 5 12.22 8.53 -16.49
N HIS A 6 13.24 9.04 -15.80
CA HIS A 6 13.34 10.45 -15.46
C HIS A 6 13.49 11.34 -16.71
N ALA A 7 14.18 10.86 -17.74
CA ALA A 7 14.34 11.57 -19.02
C ALA A 7 13.07 11.60 -19.88
N ILE A 8 12.14 10.66 -19.66
CA ILE A 8 10.86 10.55 -20.39
C ILE A 8 9.65 10.91 -19.53
N HIS A 9 9.86 11.58 -18.39
CA HIS A 9 8.82 12.01 -17.45
C HIS A 9 7.89 10.89 -16.95
N ILE A 10 8.39 9.66 -16.83
CA ILE A 10 7.63 8.57 -16.22
C ILE A 10 7.72 8.64 -14.70
N GLU A 11 6.60 8.36 -14.04
CA GLU A 11 6.49 8.32 -12.58
C GLU A 11 7.43 7.24 -11.99
N LEU A 12 8.19 7.63 -10.97
CA LEU A 12 9.30 6.84 -10.43
C LEU A 12 8.82 5.55 -9.77
N LEU A 13 7.70 5.58 -9.04
CA LEU A 13 7.15 4.41 -8.36
C LEU A 13 6.64 3.38 -9.35
N LEU A 14 5.94 3.80 -10.40
CA LEU A 14 5.50 2.92 -11.48
C LEU A 14 6.70 2.26 -12.17
N THR A 15 7.77 3.02 -12.39
CA THR A 15 9.03 2.49 -12.94
C THR A 15 9.63 1.42 -12.03
N ALA A 16 9.66 1.67 -10.72
CA ALA A 16 10.19 0.73 -9.73
C ALA A 16 9.35 -0.56 -9.65
N VAL A 17 8.01 -0.43 -9.64
CA VAL A 17 7.08 -1.58 -9.65
C VAL A 17 7.22 -2.38 -10.94
N ALA A 18 7.26 -1.71 -12.10
CA ALA A 18 7.45 -2.38 -13.38
C ALA A 18 8.80 -3.09 -13.47
N ALA A 19 9.88 -2.47 -12.96
CA ALA A 19 11.19 -3.09 -12.90
C ALA A 19 11.19 -4.32 -11.99
N GLY A 20 10.60 -4.23 -10.79
CA GLY A 20 10.45 -5.37 -9.89
C GLY A 20 9.65 -6.52 -10.52
N PHE A 21 8.53 -6.21 -11.16
CA PHE A 21 7.73 -7.18 -11.89
C PHE A 21 8.52 -7.88 -13.00
N VAL A 22 9.27 -7.12 -13.80
CA VAL A 22 10.09 -7.69 -14.88
C VAL A 22 11.21 -8.56 -14.32
N ILE A 23 11.90 -8.13 -13.28
CA ILE A 23 13.00 -8.89 -12.68
C ILE A 23 12.47 -10.20 -12.10
N GLU A 24 11.36 -10.16 -11.36
CA GLU A 24 10.77 -11.34 -10.73
C GLU A 24 10.30 -12.39 -11.75
N ASN A 25 9.70 -11.94 -12.86
CA ASN A 25 9.11 -12.87 -13.83
C ASN A 25 10.09 -13.32 -14.93
N PHE A 26 11.18 -12.58 -15.16
CA PHE A 26 12.07 -12.82 -16.31
C PHE A 26 13.56 -12.96 -15.92
N SER A 27 13.91 -13.00 -14.63
CA SER A 27 15.30 -13.15 -14.18
C SER A 27 15.44 -14.20 -13.08
N GLU A 28 16.54 -14.96 -13.12
CA GLU A 28 16.96 -15.87 -12.03
C GLU A 28 17.45 -15.12 -10.76
N ALA A 29 17.42 -13.79 -10.77
CA ALA A 29 17.79 -12.94 -9.66
C ALA A 29 16.60 -12.43 -8.84
N GLY A 30 15.36 -12.81 -9.18
CA GLY A 30 14.12 -12.40 -8.49
C GLY A 30 14.17 -12.66 -6.97
N ASP A 31 14.31 -13.92 -6.57
CA ASP A 31 14.40 -14.32 -5.15
C ASP A 31 15.50 -13.57 -4.41
N ARG A 32 16.70 -13.45 -5.01
CA ARG A 32 17.84 -12.74 -4.41
C ARG A 32 17.56 -11.24 -4.22
N LEU A 33 16.78 -10.65 -5.12
CA LEU A 33 16.36 -9.25 -5.00
C LEU A 33 15.33 -9.10 -3.88
N ILE A 34 14.37 -10.01 -3.77
CA ILE A 34 13.35 -10.00 -2.70
C ILE A 34 14.03 -10.14 -1.33
N ASP A 35 14.91 -11.14 -1.14
CA ASP A 35 15.64 -11.35 0.11
C ASP A 35 16.43 -10.10 0.54
N ALA A 36 17.10 -9.45 -0.42
CA ALA A 36 17.85 -8.23 -0.17
C ALA A 36 16.93 -7.06 0.23
N ILE A 37 15.77 -6.93 -0.40
CA ILE A 37 14.77 -5.91 -0.05
C ILE A 37 14.20 -6.17 1.35
N GLU A 38 13.82 -7.42 1.65
CA GLU A 38 13.28 -7.81 2.95
C GLU A 38 14.26 -7.54 4.08
N ALA A 39 15.53 -7.89 3.89
CA ALA A 39 16.60 -7.64 4.88
C ALA A 39 16.75 -6.15 5.24
N ASN A 40 16.45 -5.24 4.32
CA ASN A 40 16.57 -3.79 4.53
C ASN A 40 15.23 -3.10 4.82
N SER A 41 14.11 -3.79 4.62
CA SER A 41 12.75 -3.24 4.72
C SER A 41 12.48 -2.61 6.08
N LEU A 42 12.92 -3.23 7.18
CA LEU A 42 12.72 -2.72 8.52
C LEU A 42 13.37 -1.34 8.72
N VAL A 43 14.59 -1.15 8.22
CA VAL A 43 15.31 0.12 8.33
C VAL A 43 14.61 1.19 7.49
N VAL A 44 14.21 0.84 6.27
CA VAL A 44 13.48 1.74 5.37
C VAL A 44 12.14 2.14 5.99
N PHE A 45 11.38 1.20 6.55
CA PHE A 45 10.11 1.46 7.21
C PHE A 45 10.29 2.31 8.46
N ALA A 46 11.30 2.04 9.29
CA ALA A 46 11.57 2.85 10.47
C ALA A 46 11.85 4.31 10.11
N ILE A 47 12.71 4.56 9.12
CA ILE A 47 13.02 5.91 8.63
C ILE A 47 11.77 6.54 8.00
N PHE A 48 11.06 5.82 7.14
CA PHE A 48 9.86 6.31 6.48
C PHE A 48 8.78 6.72 7.49
N PHE A 49 8.46 5.86 8.46
CA PHE A 49 7.45 6.16 9.48
C PHE A 49 7.90 7.26 10.45
N ALA A 50 9.19 7.36 10.77
CA ALA A 50 9.72 8.46 11.57
C ALA A 50 9.59 9.80 10.83
N LEU A 51 9.95 9.85 9.55
CA LEU A 51 9.80 11.05 8.71
C LEU A 51 8.34 11.39 8.45
N ALA A 52 7.50 10.39 8.16
CA ALA A 52 6.06 10.59 8.00
C ALA A 52 5.45 11.16 9.27
N GLY A 53 5.84 10.63 10.45
CA GLY A 53 5.46 11.13 11.77
C GLY A 53 5.93 12.56 12.02
N ALA A 54 7.18 12.88 11.68
CA ALA A 54 7.74 14.22 11.82
C ALA A 54 7.11 15.24 10.86
N ALA A 55 6.64 14.79 9.69
CA ALA A 55 5.93 15.60 8.71
C ALA A 55 4.43 15.79 9.04
N LEU A 56 3.91 15.16 10.09
CA LEU A 56 2.51 15.33 10.51
C LEU A 56 2.29 16.75 11.03
N ASP A 57 1.65 17.58 10.23
CA ASP A 57 1.13 18.86 10.69
C ASP A 57 -0.28 18.70 11.28
N LEU A 58 -0.32 18.50 12.61
CA LEU A 58 -1.56 18.39 13.36
C LEU A 58 -2.38 19.69 13.35
N GLN A 59 -1.76 20.85 13.15
CA GLN A 59 -2.49 22.12 13.09
C GLN A 59 -3.33 22.18 11.82
N THR A 60 -2.78 21.74 10.69
CA THR A 60 -3.52 21.60 9.43
C THR A 60 -4.69 20.62 9.57
N VAL A 61 -4.51 19.49 10.27
CA VAL A 61 -5.63 18.56 10.54
C VAL A 61 -6.74 19.26 11.32
N VAL A 62 -6.41 19.98 12.40
CA VAL A 62 -7.39 20.69 13.23
C VAL A 62 -8.07 21.83 12.46
N ALA A 63 -7.37 22.52 11.57
CA ALA A 63 -7.97 23.60 10.77
C ALA A 63 -8.97 23.06 9.74
N PHE A 64 -8.69 21.90 9.13
CA PHE A 64 -9.46 21.37 7.99
C PHE A 64 -10.24 20.08 8.29
N TRP A 65 -10.34 19.67 9.56
CA TRP A 65 -10.94 18.38 9.94
C TRP A 65 -12.36 18.14 9.40
N PRO A 66 -13.29 19.11 9.27
CA PRO A 66 -14.62 18.82 8.76
C PRO A 66 -14.60 18.45 7.28
N VAL A 67 -13.82 19.18 6.49
CA VAL A 67 -13.66 18.92 5.04
C VAL A 67 -12.92 17.61 4.83
N ALA A 68 -11.83 17.38 5.58
CA ALA A 68 -11.07 16.15 5.53
C ALA A 68 -11.94 14.93 5.87
N LEU A 69 -12.80 15.03 6.89
CA LEU A 69 -13.71 13.95 7.27
C LEU A 69 -14.70 13.60 6.15
N VAL A 70 -15.31 14.62 5.52
CA VAL A 70 -16.21 14.40 4.37
C VAL A 70 -15.48 13.69 3.23
N VAL A 71 -14.28 14.13 2.89
CA VAL A 71 -13.47 13.54 1.82
C VAL A 71 -13.07 12.10 2.15
N VAL A 72 -12.62 11.83 3.38
CA VAL A 72 -12.25 10.49 3.85
C VAL A 72 -13.44 9.53 3.78
N LEU A 73 -14.62 9.95 4.27
CA LEU A 73 -15.81 9.11 4.25
C LEU A 73 -16.32 8.86 2.84
N ALA A 74 -16.36 9.89 1.99
CA ALA A 74 -16.73 9.74 0.58
C ALA A 74 -15.78 8.77 -0.13
N ARG A 75 -14.47 8.93 0.07
CA ARG A 75 -13.46 8.03 -0.50
C ARG A 75 -13.60 6.60 0.03
N ALA A 76 -13.82 6.41 1.33
CA ALA A 76 -14.02 5.09 1.91
C ALA A 76 -15.26 4.39 1.31
N ALA A 77 -16.37 5.11 1.15
CA ALA A 77 -17.58 4.59 0.52
C ALA A 77 -17.37 4.23 -0.96
N LEU A 78 -16.70 5.11 -1.72
CA LEU A 78 -16.35 4.86 -3.12
C LEU A 78 -15.39 3.67 -3.28
N THR A 79 -14.40 3.56 -2.41
CA THR A 79 -13.44 2.44 -2.41
C THR A 79 -14.16 1.15 -2.08
N TRP A 80 -15.00 1.13 -1.04
CA TRP A 80 -15.82 -0.02 -0.68
C TRP A 80 -16.73 -0.49 -1.83
N ALA A 81 -17.46 0.44 -2.46
CA ALA A 81 -18.35 0.13 -3.56
C ALA A 81 -17.57 -0.34 -4.80
N GLY A 82 -16.53 0.42 -5.18
CA GLY A 82 -15.70 0.15 -6.35
C GLY A 82 -14.98 -1.18 -6.26
N THR A 83 -14.37 -1.50 -5.12
CA THR A 83 -13.71 -2.79 -4.90
C THR A 83 -14.70 -3.94 -4.96
N ARG A 84 -15.90 -3.80 -4.39
CA ARG A 84 -16.92 -4.85 -4.44
C ARG A 84 -17.44 -5.10 -5.85
N VAL A 85 -17.71 -4.03 -6.59
CA VAL A 85 -18.18 -4.14 -7.97
C VAL A 85 -17.09 -4.76 -8.85
N GLY A 86 -15.85 -4.27 -8.73
CA GLY A 86 -14.70 -4.79 -9.48
C GLY A 86 -14.40 -6.26 -9.16
N ALA A 87 -14.36 -6.62 -7.88
CA ALA A 87 -14.08 -7.99 -7.44
C ALA A 87 -15.18 -8.97 -7.90
N ARG A 88 -16.45 -8.55 -7.90
CA ARG A 88 -17.54 -9.37 -8.45
C ARG A 88 -17.44 -9.55 -9.96
N TYR A 89 -17.07 -8.50 -10.68
CA TYR A 89 -16.89 -8.57 -12.13
C TYR A 89 -15.70 -9.47 -12.51
N ALA A 90 -14.67 -9.49 -11.67
CA ALA A 90 -13.49 -10.33 -11.82
C ALA A 90 -13.64 -11.76 -11.23
N ASP A 91 -14.85 -12.16 -10.83
CA ASP A 91 -15.15 -13.46 -10.18
C ASP A 91 -14.18 -13.81 -9.04
N SER A 92 -13.79 -12.80 -8.26
CA SER A 92 -12.80 -12.94 -7.19
C SER A 92 -13.36 -13.67 -5.97
N PRO A 93 -12.51 -14.31 -5.14
CA PRO A 93 -12.94 -15.00 -3.93
C PRO A 93 -13.80 -14.11 -3.00
N PRO A 94 -14.74 -14.70 -2.24
CA PRO A 94 -15.63 -13.96 -1.35
C PRO A 94 -14.89 -13.09 -0.32
N GLU A 95 -13.74 -13.55 0.16
CA GLU A 95 -12.87 -12.85 1.10
C GLU A 95 -12.33 -11.56 0.48
N VAL A 96 -11.79 -11.65 -0.75
CA VAL A 96 -11.30 -10.50 -1.52
C VAL A 96 -12.43 -9.50 -1.76
N THR A 97 -13.59 -9.98 -2.23
CA THR A 97 -14.77 -9.14 -2.46
C THR A 97 -15.23 -8.43 -1.18
N ARG A 98 -15.14 -9.08 -0.02
CA ARG A 98 -15.64 -8.52 1.25
C ARG A 98 -14.63 -7.61 1.94
N LEU A 99 -13.34 -7.92 1.86
CA LEU A 99 -12.30 -7.37 2.74
C LEU A 99 -11.26 -6.50 2.03
N ALA A 100 -11.01 -6.67 0.73
CA ALA A 100 -9.90 -6.01 0.04
C ALA A 100 -9.95 -4.47 0.11
N TRP A 101 -11.16 -3.88 0.13
CA TRP A 101 -11.34 -2.42 0.22
C TRP A 101 -10.69 -1.81 1.47
N MET A 102 -10.60 -2.58 2.57
CA MET A 102 -10.00 -2.13 3.83
C MET A 102 -8.49 -1.87 3.68
N GLY A 103 -7.81 -2.69 2.88
CA GLY A 103 -6.39 -2.51 2.55
C GLY A 103 -6.11 -1.32 1.62
N LEU A 104 -7.11 -0.91 0.83
CA LEU A 104 -7.00 0.18 -0.15
C LEU A 104 -7.25 1.58 0.46
N ILE A 105 -7.60 1.64 1.74
CA ILE A 105 -7.80 2.91 2.44
C ILE A 105 -6.48 3.66 2.63
N SER A 106 -5.38 2.95 2.89
CA SER A 106 -4.07 3.58 3.11
C SER A 106 -3.59 4.33 1.86
N GLN A 107 -3.19 5.60 2.04
CA GLN A 107 -2.56 6.43 1.00
C GLN A 107 -1.54 7.37 1.64
N ALA A 108 -0.47 7.68 0.91
CA ALA A 108 0.61 8.53 1.41
C ALA A 108 1.36 9.28 0.28
N GLY A 109 2.55 8.82 -0.09
CA GLY A 109 3.54 9.60 -0.83
C GLY A 109 3.12 10.05 -2.22
N VAL A 110 2.47 9.19 -3.00
CA VAL A 110 1.99 9.55 -4.36
C VAL A 110 1.01 10.72 -4.29
N THR A 111 0.04 10.66 -3.37
CA THR A 111 -0.98 11.68 -3.22
C THR A 111 -0.38 13.02 -2.81
N LEU A 112 0.58 13.01 -1.87
CA LEU A 112 1.30 14.22 -1.47
C LEU A 112 2.13 14.82 -2.62
N GLY A 113 2.85 13.97 -3.36
CA GLY A 113 3.63 14.40 -4.53
C GLY A 113 2.76 15.06 -5.59
N LEU A 114 1.60 14.46 -5.90
CA LEU A 114 0.63 15.04 -6.83
C LEU A 114 0.02 16.35 -6.30
N SER A 115 -0.26 16.47 -4.99
CA SER A 115 -0.79 17.72 -4.45
C SER A 115 0.21 18.87 -4.51
N LEU A 116 1.51 18.59 -4.33
CA LEU A 116 2.57 19.58 -4.49
C LEU A 116 2.70 20.04 -5.95
N LEU A 117 2.52 19.13 -6.92
CA LEU A 117 2.47 19.51 -8.34
C LEU A 117 1.28 20.42 -8.64
N VAL A 118 0.10 20.10 -8.09
CA VAL A 118 -1.08 20.97 -8.19
C VAL A 118 -0.79 22.33 -7.57
N ALA A 119 -0.09 22.38 -6.43
CA ALA A 119 0.23 23.66 -5.81
C ALA A 119 1.19 24.52 -6.64
N ALA A 120 2.18 23.90 -7.28
CA ALA A 120 3.08 24.59 -8.19
C ALA A 120 2.35 25.15 -9.43
N GLU A 121 1.39 24.40 -9.98
CA GLU A 121 0.63 24.80 -11.18
C GLU A 121 -0.47 25.83 -10.86
N PHE A 122 -1.04 25.80 -9.66
CA PHE A 122 -2.15 26.68 -9.26
C PHE A 122 -1.83 27.51 -7.99
N PRO A 123 -0.97 28.54 -8.08
CA PRO A 123 -0.53 29.31 -6.91
C PRO A 123 -1.65 30.01 -6.12
N ALA A 124 -2.81 30.26 -6.74
CA ALA A 124 -3.92 30.96 -6.11
C ALA A 124 -4.63 30.14 -5.01
N TRP A 125 -4.66 28.82 -5.14
CA TRP A 125 -5.39 27.92 -4.23
C TRP A 125 -4.64 26.62 -3.90
N GLY A 126 -3.49 26.41 -4.52
CA GLY A 126 -2.63 25.24 -4.39
C GLY A 126 -2.29 24.87 -2.96
N ASP A 127 -1.89 25.85 -2.16
CA ASP A 127 -1.52 25.63 -0.76
C ASP A 127 -2.70 25.13 0.08
N GLN A 128 -3.91 25.63 -0.20
CA GLN A 128 -5.13 25.16 0.46
C GLN A 128 -5.45 23.71 0.06
N PHE A 129 -5.22 23.36 -1.20
CA PHE A 129 -5.40 21.98 -1.68
C PHE A 129 -4.39 21.03 -1.03
N VAL A 130 -3.13 21.45 -0.88
CA VAL A 130 -2.10 20.69 -0.15
C VAL A 130 -2.50 20.52 1.30
N ALA A 131 -3.00 21.57 1.96
CA ALA A 131 -3.43 21.51 3.36
C ALA A 131 -4.57 20.49 3.57
N VAL A 132 -5.64 20.57 2.78
CA VAL A 132 -6.76 19.61 2.86
C VAL A 132 -6.31 18.19 2.52
N THR A 133 -5.51 18.03 1.46
CA THR A 133 -5.00 16.73 1.04
C THR A 133 -4.10 16.11 2.12
N THR A 134 -3.26 16.90 2.75
CA THR A 134 -2.41 16.49 3.87
C THR A 134 -3.26 16.03 5.04
N ALA A 135 -4.30 16.78 5.42
CA ALA A 135 -5.21 16.37 6.49
C ALA A 135 -5.87 15.00 6.20
N VAL A 136 -6.28 14.76 4.96
CA VAL A 136 -6.82 13.46 4.51
C VAL A 136 -5.77 12.35 4.57
N ILE A 137 -4.54 12.60 4.10
CA ILE A 137 -3.43 11.65 4.16
C ILE A 137 -3.14 11.24 5.60
N ILE A 138 -3.13 12.19 6.55
CA ILE A 138 -2.87 11.90 7.96
C ILE A 138 -3.90 10.91 8.53
N VAL A 139 -5.18 11.10 8.22
CA VAL A 139 -6.23 10.15 8.64
C VAL A 139 -6.00 8.78 8.02
N HIS A 140 -5.69 8.70 6.72
CA HIS A 140 -5.44 7.42 6.05
C HIS A 140 -4.17 6.71 6.56
N LEU A 141 -3.11 7.44 6.93
CA LEU A 141 -1.89 6.88 7.50
C LEU A 141 -2.13 6.21 8.86
N LEU A 142 -3.03 6.76 9.68
CA LEU A 142 -3.38 6.20 10.99
C LEU A 142 -4.40 5.06 10.88
N VAL A 143 -5.44 5.25 10.07
CA VAL A 143 -6.56 4.30 9.95
C VAL A 143 -6.22 3.12 9.03
N GLY A 144 -5.46 3.37 7.96
CA GLY A 144 -5.13 2.38 6.93
C GLY A 144 -4.48 1.10 7.48
N PRO A 145 -3.38 1.18 8.25
CA PRO A 145 -2.73 0.01 8.83
C PRO A 145 -3.65 -0.79 9.77
N VAL A 146 -4.50 -0.10 10.54
CA VAL A 146 -5.47 -0.74 11.43
C VAL A 146 -6.51 -1.52 10.62
N LEU A 147 -7.07 -0.90 9.57
CA LEU A 147 -8.04 -1.56 8.70
C LEU A 147 -7.43 -2.73 7.93
N LEU A 148 -6.19 -2.60 7.45
CA LEU A 148 -5.46 -3.68 6.80
C LEU A 148 -5.26 -4.86 7.76
N LYS A 149 -4.83 -4.61 8.99
CA LYS A 149 -4.69 -5.67 10.01
C LYS A 149 -6.02 -6.37 10.29
N VAL A 150 -7.12 -5.61 10.41
CA VAL A 150 -8.45 -6.19 10.60
C VAL A 150 -8.89 -7.01 9.39
N ALA A 151 -8.54 -6.59 8.17
CA ALA A 151 -8.84 -7.32 6.95
C ALA A 151 -8.12 -8.67 6.91
N LEU A 152 -6.81 -8.68 7.19
CA LEU A 152 -6.00 -9.90 7.26
C LEU A 152 -6.50 -10.86 8.35
N ALA A 153 -6.79 -10.36 9.54
CA ALA A 153 -7.35 -11.17 10.62
C ALA A 153 -8.70 -11.80 10.25
N ARG A 154 -9.56 -11.05 9.55
CA ARG A 154 -10.86 -11.56 9.06
C ARG A 154 -10.73 -12.51 7.88
N ALA A 155 -9.62 -12.47 7.16
CA ALA A 155 -9.27 -13.42 6.10
C ALA A 155 -8.58 -14.68 6.64
N GLY A 156 -8.12 -14.65 7.90
CA GLY A 156 -7.29 -15.72 8.48
C GLY A 156 -5.83 -15.69 8.05
N GLU A 157 -5.35 -14.53 7.59
CA GLU A 157 -4.02 -14.29 7.02
C GLU A 157 -3.12 -13.43 7.92
N ASP A 158 -3.49 -13.24 9.20
CA ASP A 158 -2.74 -12.44 10.17
C ASP A 158 -1.51 -13.15 10.76
N GLY A 159 -1.20 -14.36 10.30
CA GLY A 159 -0.02 -15.13 10.71
C GLY A 159 -0.11 -15.76 12.11
N ASP A 160 -1.14 -15.42 12.91
CA ASP A 160 -1.37 -15.94 14.27
C ASP A 160 -2.22 -17.23 14.29
N SER A 161 -2.79 -17.62 13.15
CA SER A 161 -3.48 -18.90 12.99
C SER A 161 -2.47 -20.04 12.75
N PRO A 162 -2.51 -21.17 13.50
CA PRO A 162 -1.47 -22.21 13.50
C PRO A 162 -1.48 -23.11 12.22
N SER A 163 -1.32 -22.53 11.03
CA SER A 163 -1.58 -23.23 9.76
C SER A 163 -0.53 -23.02 8.65
N ALA A 164 0.49 -22.18 8.83
CA ALA A 164 1.54 -22.00 7.81
C ALA A 164 2.80 -22.86 8.04
N ALA A 165 3.11 -23.24 9.29
CA ALA A 165 4.34 -23.96 9.62
C ALA A 165 4.23 -25.50 9.65
N LYS A 166 3.09 -26.10 9.27
CA LYS A 166 2.84 -27.54 9.52
C LYS A 166 2.18 -28.35 8.39
N ARG A 167 2.30 -27.92 7.13
CA ARG A 167 1.77 -28.66 5.97
C ARG A 167 2.82 -29.28 5.06
N VAL A 168 4.00 -29.56 5.61
CA VAL A 168 4.84 -30.63 5.07
C VAL A 168 5.03 -31.61 6.21
N SER A 169 4.29 -32.73 6.14
CA SER A 169 4.51 -33.80 7.11
C SER A 169 5.92 -34.34 6.88
N PRO A 170 6.69 -34.66 7.93
CA PRO A 170 7.94 -35.41 7.79
C PRO A 170 7.77 -36.70 6.97
N ALA A 171 6.54 -37.25 6.92
CA ALA A 171 6.19 -38.38 6.08
C ALA A 171 6.21 -38.06 4.56
N ASP A 172 5.84 -36.85 4.16
CA ASP A 172 5.82 -36.43 2.75
C ASP A 172 7.26 -36.26 2.23
N LEU A 173 8.15 -35.70 3.07
CA LEU A 173 9.59 -35.56 2.78
C LEU A 173 10.32 -36.92 2.74
N ALA A 174 9.87 -37.89 3.55
CA ALA A 174 10.41 -39.24 3.54
C ALA A 174 9.95 -40.04 2.30
N ALA A 175 8.72 -39.81 1.83
CA ALA A 175 8.20 -40.43 0.61
C ALA A 175 8.89 -39.91 -0.65
N GLU A 176 9.26 -38.63 -0.68
CA GLU A 176 9.97 -38.01 -1.81
C GLU A 176 11.44 -38.44 -1.89
N ARG A 177 12.11 -38.58 -0.74
CA ARG A 177 13.48 -39.14 -0.65
C ARG A 177 13.60 -40.62 -0.97
N SER A 178 12.49 -41.36 -0.95
CA SER A 178 12.42 -42.78 -1.33
C SER A 178 12.23 -42.97 -2.84
N ARG A 179 11.83 -41.91 -3.55
CA ARG A 179 11.58 -41.91 -5.00
C ARG A 179 12.69 -41.27 -5.83
N ALA A 180 13.68 -40.63 -5.18
CA ALA A 180 14.90 -40.11 -5.79
C ALA A 180 16.06 -41.07 -5.57
#